data_AF-A0A1B6JGU8-F1
#
_entry.id   AF-A0A1B6JGU8-F1
#
_cell.length_a   1.000
_cell.length_b   1.000
_cell.length_c   1.000
_cell.angle_alpha   90.00
_cell.angle_beta   90.00
_cell.angle_gamma   90.00
#
_symmetry.space_group_name_H-M   'P 1'
#
loop_
_entity.id
_entity.type
_entity.pdbx_description
1 polymer ?
#
loop_
_entity_poly.entity_id
_entity_poly.type
_entity_poly.pdbx_seq_one_letter_code
_entity_poly.pdbx_strand_id
1 'polypeptide(L)'
;LERKCDNNVTELNALFAKIDDRRRKRDVPDYLCGKISFEILREPVITPSGITYERKDIEEHLQRVGHFDPVTRVKLTQDQLIPNFAMKEVVDGFLQENEWALDY
;
A
#
# COMPACT_ATOMS: atom_id res chain seq x y z
N LEU A 1 -2.22 -44.40 -23.27
CA LEU A 1 -2.60 -43.08 -23.84
C LEU A 1 -3.51 -42.33 -22.87
N GLU A 2 -4.60 -42.92 -22.38
CA GLU A 2 -5.48 -42.34 -21.33
C GLU A 2 -4.73 -41.81 -20.10
N ARG A 3 -3.91 -42.65 -19.46
CA ARG A 3 -3.15 -42.25 -18.26
C ARG A 3 -2.21 -41.05 -18.48
N LYS A 4 -1.76 -40.81 -19.71
CA LYS A 4 -0.96 -39.63 -20.07
C LYS A 4 -1.84 -38.40 -20.26
N CYS A 5 -3.02 -38.55 -20.84
CA CYS A 5 -4.02 -37.47 -20.91
C CYS A 5 -4.50 -37.06 -19.51
N ASP A 6 -4.78 -38.00 -18.61
CA ASP A 6 -5.23 -37.71 -17.24
C ASP A 6 -4.18 -36.94 -16.43
N ASN A 7 -2.91 -37.32 -16.56
CA ASN A 7 -1.80 -36.60 -15.95
C ASN A 7 -1.72 -35.16 -16.48
N ASN A 8 -1.80 -34.99 -17.80
CA ASN A 8 -1.74 -33.67 -18.43
C ASN A 8 -2.92 -32.76 -17.99
N VAL A 9 -4.13 -33.31 -17.87
CA VAL A 9 -5.31 -32.57 -17.40
C VAL A 9 -5.14 -32.16 -15.94
N THR A 10 -4.58 -33.04 -15.11
CA THR A 10 -4.31 -32.75 -13.70
C THR A 10 -3.27 -31.64 -13.54
N GLU A 11 -2.17 -31.69 -14.30
CA GLU A 11 -1.14 -30.64 -14.31
C GLU A 11 -1.70 -29.30 -14.79
N LEU A 12 -2.52 -29.31 -15.84
CA LEU A 12 -3.18 -28.13 -16.37
C LEU A 12 -4.12 -27.49 -15.34
N ASN A 13 -4.97 -28.28 -14.69
CA ASN A 13 -5.86 -27.81 -13.65
C ASN A 13 -5.09 -27.25 -12.44
N ALA A 14 -3.99 -27.88 -12.04
CA ALA A 14 -3.14 -27.40 -10.95
C ALA A 14 -2.45 -26.07 -11.31
N LEU A 15 -2.05 -25.87 -12.56
CA LEU A 15 -1.51 -24.59 -13.05
C LEU A 15 -2.57 -23.49 -12.99
N PHE A 16 -3.80 -23.75 -13.43
CA PHE A 16 -4.89 -22.78 -13.35
C PHE A 16 -5.24 -22.40 -11.91
N ALA A 17 -5.32 -23.38 -11.00
CA ALA A 17 -5.58 -23.12 -9.59
C ALA A 17 -4.53 -22.18 -8.95
N LYS A 18 -3.24 -22.38 -9.26
CA LYS A 18 -2.16 -21.50 -8.77
C LYS A 18 -2.24 -20.07 -9.30
N ILE A 19 -2.77 -19.88 -10.52
CA ILE A 19 -2.96 -18.54 -11.10
C ILE A 19 -4.14 -17.84 -10.42
N ASP A 20 -5.22 -18.56 -10.17
CA ASP A 20 -6.41 -18.00 -9.52
C ASP A 20 -6.15 -17.57 -8.08
N ASP A 21 -5.36 -18.33 -7.31
CA ASP A 21 -4.97 -17.91 -5.94
C ASP A 21 -4.19 -16.59 -5.92
N ARG A 22 -3.34 -16.35 -6.93
CA ARG A 22 -2.65 -15.06 -7.09
C ARG A 22 -3.60 -13.94 -7.47
N ARG A 23 -4.62 -14.23 -8.29
CA ARG A 23 -5.66 -13.26 -8.69
C ARG A 23 -6.62 -12.91 -7.56
N ARG A 24 -6.88 -13.83 -6.62
CA ARG A 24 -7.75 -13.58 -5.47
C ARG A 24 -7.13 -12.65 -4.43
N LYS A 25 -5.80 -12.53 -4.37
CA LYS A 25 -5.10 -11.66 -3.41
C LYS A 25 -4.82 -10.25 -3.98
N ARG A 26 -5.83 -9.61 -4.56
CA ARG A 26 -5.77 -8.19 -4.92
C ARG A 26 -6.06 -7.31 -3.71
N ASP A 27 -5.28 -7.52 -2.65
CA ASP A 27 -5.37 -6.72 -1.43
C ASP A 27 -4.10 -5.89 -1.30
N VAL A 28 -4.28 -4.58 -1.14
CA VAL A 28 -3.18 -3.67 -0.85
C VAL A 28 -2.87 -3.76 0.65
N PRO A 29 -1.62 -3.99 1.04
CA PRO A 29 -1.28 -4.02 2.46
C PRO A 29 -1.49 -2.65 3.14
N ASP A 30 -2.20 -2.61 4.27
CA ASP A 30 -2.55 -1.38 5.03
C ASP A 30 -1.36 -0.49 5.43
N TYR A 31 -0.15 -1.07 5.51
CA TYR A 31 1.07 -0.31 5.82
C TYR A 31 1.61 0.50 4.63
N LEU A 32 1.10 0.26 3.42
CA LEU A 32 1.34 1.08 2.23
C LEU A 32 0.29 2.20 2.09
N CYS A 33 -0.74 2.20 2.94
CA CYS A 33 -1.81 3.17 2.91
C CYS A 33 -1.65 4.26 3.98
N GLY A 34 -2.05 5.48 3.63
CA GLY A 34 -2.07 6.62 4.54
C GLY A 34 -3.07 6.44 5.68
N LYS A 35 -2.77 7.01 6.86
CA LYS A 35 -3.65 6.89 8.04
C LYS A 35 -4.84 7.86 8.07
N ILE A 36 -5.01 8.66 7.02
CA ILE A 36 -6.12 9.62 6.87
C ILE A 36 -7.02 9.22 5.70
N SER A 37 -6.47 9.16 4.48
CA SER A 37 -7.22 8.77 3.27
C SER A 37 -7.47 7.27 3.16
N PHE A 38 -6.65 6.43 3.81
CA PHE A 38 -6.60 4.98 3.59
C PHE A 38 -6.26 4.57 2.15
N GLU A 39 -5.82 5.52 1.33
CA GLU A 39 -5.30 5.30 -0.03
C GLU A 39 -3.81 4.97 -0.01
N ILE A 40 -3.30 4.38 -1.10
CA ILE A 40 -1.88 4.12 -1.29
C ILE A 40 -1.09 5.44 -1.25
N LEU A 41 0.01 5.43 -0.49
CA LEU A 41 0.92 6.57 -0.34
C LEU A 41 1.62 6.93 -1.66
N ARG A 42 1.38 8.14 -2.17
CA ARG A 42 2.06 8.69 -3.36
C ARG A 42 3.25 9.56 -2.96
N GLU A 43 3.06 10.45 -1.98
CA GLU A 43 4.12 11.30 -1.41
C GLU A 43 4.22 11.09 0.11
N PRO A 44 4.76 9.93 0.55
CA PRO A 44 4.82 9.61 1.97
C PRO A 44 5.72 10.61 2.73
N VAL A 45 5.19 11.13 3.83
CA VAL A 45 5.93 11.94 4.81
C VAL A 45 5.81 11.31 6.19
N ILE A 46 6.88 11.36 6.97
CA ILE A 46 6.93 10.83 8.34
C ILE A 46 6.97 11.97 9.35
N THR A 47 6.20 11.82 10.43
CA THR A 47 6.19 12.74 11.58
C THR A 47 7.25 12.34 12.61
N PRO A 48 7.66 13.23 13.54
CA PRO A 48 8.54 12.86 14.65
C PRO A 48 8.00 11.74 15.55
N SER A 49 6.69 11.52 15.54
CA SER A 49 6.03 10.39 16.20
C SER A 49 6.26 9.04 15.49
N GLY A 50 6.94 9.04 14.35
CA GLY A 50 7.23 7.83 13.55
C GLY A 50 6.08 7.37 12.67
N ILE A 51 5.02 8.17 12.52
CA ILE A 51 3.85 7.80 11.71
C ILE A 51 4.00 8.39 10.30
N THR A 52 3.73 7.56 9.29
CA THR A 52 3.76 7.97 7.88
C THR A 52 2.35 8.29 7.38
N TYR A 53 2.24 9.41 6.66
CA TYR A 53 1.01 9.90 6.03
C TYR A 53 1.26 10.26 4.58
N GLU A 54 0.19 10.40 3.82
CA GLU A 54 0.22 11.11 2.54
C GLU A 54 0.37 12.61 2.82
N ARG A 55 1.28 13.29 2.10
CA ARG A 55 1.60 14.71 2.31
C ARG A 55 0.35 15.58 2.27
N LYS A 56 -0.46 15.46 1.22
CA LYS A 56 -1.65 16.32 1.02
C LYS A 56 -2.60 16.23 2.23
N ASP A 57 -2.79 15.02 2.74
CA ASP A 57 -3.78 14.73 3.78
C ASP A 57 -3.32 15.26 5.14
N ILE A 58 -2.05 15.06 5.49
CA ILE A 58 -1.52 15.56 6.76
C ILE A 58 -1.39 17.08 6.76
N GLU A 59 -1.03 17.70 5.63
CA GLU A 59 -0.99 19.15 5.50
C GLU A 59 -2.39 19.76 5.63
N GLU A 60 -3.41 19.15 5.00
CA GLU A 60 -4.80 19.56 5.15
C GLU A 60 -5.28 19.43 6.60
N HIS A 61 -4.96 18.32 7.28
CA HIS A 61 -5.29 18.14 8.70
C HIS A 61 -4.66 19.24 9.57
N LEU A 62 -3.38 19.54 9.38
CA LEU A 62 -2.68 20.58 10.12
C LEU A 62 -3.27 21.98 9.88
N GLN A 63 -3.82 22.23 8.69
CA GLN A 63 -4.44 23.50 8.33
C GLN A 63 -5.89 23.64 8.83
N ARG A 64 -6.69 22.57 8.73
CA ARG A 64 -8.15 22.61 8.95
C ARG A 64 -8.59 22.09 10.32
N VAL A 65 -7.86 21.15 10.90
CA VAL A 65 -8.23 20.45 12.13
C VAL A 65 -7.40 20.93 13.31
N GLY A 66 -6.07 20.98 13.14
CA GLY A 66 -5.18 21.58 14.13
C GLY A 66 -3.75 21.02 14.16
N HIS A 67 -2.89 21.70 14.90
CA HIS A 67 -1.44 21.44 14.98
C HIS A 67 -1.07 20.26 15.91
N PHE A 68 -1.59 19.08 15.60
CA PHE A 68 -1.30 17.85 16.31
C PHE A 68 -1.29 16.65 15.36
N ASP A 69 -0.49 15.64 15.67
CA ASP A 69 -0.43 14.38 14.95
C ASP A 69 -1.78 13.63 15.08
N PRO A 70 -2.44 13.23 13.97
CA PRO A 70 -3.79 12.64 14.01
C PRO A 70 -3.91 11.40 14.90
N VAL A 71 -2.84 10.59 14.98
CA VAL A 71 -2.85 9.30 15.69
C VAL A 71 -2.40 9.50 17.14
N THR A 72 -1.25 10.13 17.34
CA THR A 72 -0.61 10.24 18.66
C THR A 72 -1.07 11.45 19.46
N ARG A 73 -1.72 12.42 18.80
CA ARG A 73 -2.16 13.71 19.37
C ARG A 73 -1.04 14.59 19.94
N VAL A 74 0.22 14.24 19.66
CA VAL A 74 1.39 15.07 19.99
C VAL A 74 1.39 16.33 19.12
N LYS A 75 1.87 17.46 19.65
CA LYS A 75 1.98 18.71 18.89
C LYS A 75 2.80 18.48 17.62
N LEU A 76 2.25 18.90 16.48
CA LEU A 76 2.84 18.72 15.16
C LEU A 76 2.66 19.98 14.33
N THR A 77 3.71 20.41 13.63
CA THR A 77 3.67 21.51 12.67
C THR A 77 4.21 21.05 11.31
N GLN A 78 3.84 21.77 10.25
CA GLN A 78 4.12 21.34 8.87
C GLN A 78 5.62 21.25 8.56
N ASP A 79 6.44 22.10 9.18
CA ASP A 79 7.91 22.09 9.06
C ASP A 79 8.57 20.83 9.66
N GLN A 80 7.84 20.07 10.47
CA GLN A 80 8.32 18.81 11.04
C GLN A 80 8.04 17.59 10.14
N LEU A 81 7.36 17.78 9.01
CA LEU A 81 7.07 16.71 8.06
C LEU A 81 8.31 16.41 7.23
N ILE A 82 8.86 15.20 7.39
CA ILE A 82 10.06 14.76 6.67
C ILE A 82 9.64 13.83 5.53
N PRO A 83 10.08 14.04 4.27
CA PRO A 83 9.86 13.07 3.20
C PRO A 83 10.38 11.68 3.58
N ASN A 84 9.55 10.65 3.44
CA ASN A 84 9.91 9.27 3.74
C ASN A 84 10.28 8.53 2.44
N PHE A 85 11.50 8.77 1.95
CA PHE A 85 11.99 8.19 0.69
C PHE A 85 12.04 6.65 0.73
N ALA A 86 12.34 6.04 1.88
CA ALA A 86 12.33 4.58 2.01
C ALA A 86 10.93 4.00 1.78
N MET A 87 9.89 4.61 2.38
CA MET A 87 8.51 4.18 2.10
C MET A 87 8.10 4.46 0.66
N LYS A 88 8.59 5.54 0.05
CA LYS A 88 8.34 5.83 -1.36
C LYS A 88 8.88 4.71 -2.25
N GLU A 89 10.11 4.28 -2.04
CA GLU A 89 10.71 3.15 -2.77
C GLU A 89 9.93 1.84 -2.57
N VAL A 90 9.48 1.55 -1.35
CA VAL A 90 8.68 0.35 -1.07
C VAL A 90 7.35 0.38 -1.83
N VAL A 91 6.65 1.52 -1.81
CA VAL A 91 5.36 1.65 -2.51
C VAL A 91 5.55 1.59 -4.01
N ASP A 92 6.58 2.26 -4.56
CA ASP A 92 6.86 2.24 -5.99
C ASP A 92 7.23 0.82 -6.46
N GLY A 93 8.02 0.08 -5.69
CA GLY A 93 8.33 -1.32 -5.96
C GLY A 93 7.09 -2.21 -5.92
N PHE A 94 6.20 -2.01 -4.93
CA PHE A 94 4.93 -2.74 -4.87
C PHE A 94 4.06 -2.47 -6.10
N LEU A 95 3.92 -1.21 -6.51
CA LEU A 95 3.11 -0.83 -7.67
C LEU A 95 3.68 -1.36 -8.99
N GLN A 96 5.00 -1.44 -9.12
CA GLN A 96 5.65 -2.01 -10.30
C GLN A 96 5.33 -3.50 -10.48
N GLU A 97 5.23 -4.25 -9.39
CA GLU A 97 4.87 -5.67 -9.42
C GLU A 97 3.34 -5.89 -9.46
N ASN A 98 2.57 -4.85 -9.10
CA ASN A 98 1.13 -4.92 -8.89
C ASN A 98 0.42 -3.74 -9.58
N GLU A 99 0.53 -3.63 -10.91
CA GLU A 99 -0.13 -2.54 -11.68
C GLU A 99 -1.65 -2.45 -11.41
N TRP A 100 -2.29 -3.57 -11.06
CA TRP A 100 -3.71 -3.61 -10.68
C TRP A 100 -4.05 -2.75 -9.46
N ALA A 101 -3.07 -2.39 -8.64
CA ALA A 101 -3.24 -1.57 -7.45
C ALA A 101 -3.18 -0.06 -7.73
N LEU A 102 -2.90 0.37 -8.97
CA LEU A 102 -2.94 1.78 -9.35
C LEU A 102 -4.36 2.38 -9.30
N ASP A 103 -5.38 1.52 -9.47
CA ASP A 103 -6.80 1.86 -9.42
C ASP A 103 -7.44 1.59 -8.03
N TYR A 104 -6.62 1.35 -7.00
CA TYR A 104 -7.07 1.10 -5.63
C TYR A 104 -7.59 2.36 -4.93
#